data_AF-A0A4R0DCZ4-F1
#
_entry.id   AF-A0A4R0DCZ4-F1
#
_cell.length_a   1.000
_cell.length_b   1.000
_cell.length_c   1.000
_cell.angle_alpha   90.00
_cell.angle_beta   90.00
_cell.angle_gamma   90.00
#
_symmetry.space_group_name_H-M   'P 1'
#
loop_
_entity.id
_entity.type
_entity.pdbx_description
1 polymer ?
#
loop_
_entity_poly.entity_id
_entity_poly.type
_entity_poly.pdbx_seq_one_letter_code
_entity_poly.pdbx_strand_id
1 'polypeptide(L)'
;MKYKQTGSTLISLMIGLLISMLCLIALLTLFRAVMTTSIDSQQNAQQDTQVFNGLTIAQMLVQNAGFGFSSGNNILVVPNQLSLDSGITVGSQKAALWRYYTTINTSSTLTCQGIASVINNNQTKLILLKTSACAQTAALDSLSWTVDWVLATLPATATITFNLTTETCTPYGIGTAASHPKLIITANTSNFPICLSNITS
;
A
#
# COMPACT_ATOMS: atom_id res chain seq x y z
N MET A 1 53.85 46.56 36.94
CA MET A 1 52.43 46.33 36.62
C MET A 1 51.84 45.42 37.69
N LYS A 2 50.94 45.92 38.55
CA LYS A 2 50.21 45.08 39.53
C LYS A 2 48.81 44.82 38.98
N TYR A 3 48.51 43.58 38.62
CA TYR A 3 47.17 43.15 38.27
C TYR A 3 46.31 43.15 39.54
N LYS A 4 45.22 43.93 39.56
CA LYS A 4 44.21 43.85 40.63
C LYS A 4 43.43 42.54 40.44
N GLN A 5 43.58 41.61 41.38
CA GLN A 5 42.78 40.40 41.42
C GLN A 5 41.40 40.74 42.00
N THR A 6 40.38 40.85 41.14
CA THR A 6 38.97 40.99 41.55
C THR A 6 38.42 39.60 41.86
N GLY A 7 38.29 39.27 43.15
CA GLY A 7 37.62 38.05 43.59
C GLY A 7 36.14 38.10 43.23
N SER A 8 35.62 37.06 42.58
CA SER A 8 34.20 36.90 42.34
C SER A 8 33.46 36.75 43.68
N THR A 9 32.35 37.46 43.85
CA THR A 9 31.52 37.35 45.05
C THR A 9 30.70 36.05 44.98
N LEU A 10 30.45 35.42 46.13
CA LEU A 10 29.67 34.16 46.24
C LEU A 10 28.27 34.29 45.60
N ILE A 11 27.67 35.49 45.64
CA ILE A 11 26.41 35.84 44.95
C ILE A 11 26.52 35.67 43.43
N SER A 12 27.62 36.12 42.81
CA SER A 12 27.81 36.03 41.35
C SER A 12 27.88 34.57 40.90
N LEU A 13 28.48 33.70 41.72
CA LEU A 13 28.55 32.27 41.46
C LEU A 13 27.18 31.58 41.56
N MET A 14 26.36 31.97 42.54
CA MET A 14 25.00 31.43 42.68
C MET A 14 24.07 31.85 41.53
N ILE A 15 24.18 33.10 41.06
CA ILE A 15 23.41 33.60 39.92
C ILE A 15 23.85 32.90 38.62
N GLY A 16 25.15 32.68 38.42
CA GLY A 16 25.66 31.94 37.27
C GLY A 16 25.15 30.50 37.21
N LEU A 17 25.10 29.81 38.36
CA LEU A 17 24.51 28.46 38.47
C LEU A 17 23.00 28.47 38.18
N LEU A 18 22.27 29.47 38.66
CA LEU A 18 20.83 29.61 38.40
C LEU A 18 20.55 29.76 36.89
N ILE A 19 21.28 30.64 36.22
CA ILE A 19 21.14 30.86 34.77
C ILE A 19 21.50 29.58 34.00
N SER A 20 22.56 28.87 34.41
CA SER A 20 22.95 27.59 33.81
C SER A 20 21.85 26.54 33.95
N MET A 21 21.24 26.40 35.13
CA MET A 21 20.10 25.50 35.37
C MET A 21 18.89 25.84 34.48
N LEU A 22 18.55 27.14 34.35
CA LEU A 22 17.46 27.58 33.48
C LEU A 22 17.72 27.26 32.00
N CYS A 23 18.94 27.48 31.52
CA CYS A 23 19.34 27.11 30.15
C CYS A 23 19.25 25.60 29.91
N LEU A 24 19.68 24.77 30.87
CA LEU A 24 19.60 23.32 30.74
C LEU A 24 18.15 22.83 30.67
N ILE A 25 17.25 23.41 31.47
CA ILE A 25 15.82 23.09 31.40
C ILE A 25 15.25 23.46 30.03
N ALA A 26 15.56 24.66 29.52
CA ALA A 26 15.12 25.08 28.19
C ALA A 26 15.61 24.11 27.09
N LEU A 27 16.89 23.71 27.12
CA LEU A 27 17.46 22.76 26.16
C LEU A 27 16.82 21.37 26.25
N LEU A 28 16.52 20.88 27.45
CA LEU A 28 15.83 19.59 27.64
C LEU A 28 14.41 19.60 27.05
N THR A 29 13.69 20.71 27.21
CA THR A 29 12.34 20.85 26.61
C THR A 29 12.39 20.86 25.09
N LEU A 30 13.34 21.58 24.50
CA LEU A 30 13.58 21.59 23.05
C LEU A 30 13.98 20.20 22.54
N PHE A 31 14.91 19.55 23.22
CA PHE A 31 15.35 18.20 22.88
C PHE A 31 14.18 17.21 22.89
N ARG A 32 13.32 17.26 23.92
CA ARG A 32 12.15 16.40 24.01
C ARG A 32 11.19 16.65 22.84
N ALA A 33 10.91 17.90 22.50
CA ALA A 33 10.04 18.25 21.38
C ALA A 33 10.60 17.78 20.02
N VAL A 34 11.91 17.93 19.81
CA VAL A 34 12.59 17.44 18.60
C VAL A 34 12.55 15.91 18.53
N MET A 35 12.78 15.22 19.64
CA MET A 35 12.74 13.76 19.68
C MET A 35 11.34 13.21 19.43
N THR A 36 10.29 13.77 20.03
CA THR A 36 8.91 13.30 19.81
C THR A 36 8.50 13.45 18.35
N THR A 37 8.75 14.63 17.78
CA THR A 37 8.45 14.88 16.36
C THR A 37 9.26 14.00 15.42
N SER A 38 10.51 13.70 15.76
CA SER A 38 11.36 12.78 14.99
C SER A 38 10.82 11.34 15.01
N ILE A 39 10.36 10.86 16.17
CA ILE A 39 9.78 9.52 16.32
C ILE A 39 8.46 9.42 15.53
N ASP A 40 7.58 10.40 15.68
CA ASP A 40 6.29 10.43 14.98
C ASP A 40 6.51 10.45 13.45
N SER A 41 7.47 11.24 12.99
CA SER A 41 7.84 11.30 11.57
C SER A 41 8.39 9.97 11.06
N GLN A 42 9.21 9.27 11.85
CA GLN A 42 9.72 7.95 11.48
C GLN A 42 8.61 6.91 11.40
N GLN A 43 7.66 6.90 12.35
CA GLN A 43 6.54 5.96 12.33
C GLN A 43 5.63 6.19 11.11
N ASN A 44 5.32 7.45 10.81
CA ASN A 44 4.54 7.81 9.62
C ASN A 44 5.26 7.39 8.33
N ALA A 45 6.57 7.68 8.22
CA ALA A 45 7.35 7.30 7.04
C ALA A 45 7.43 5.77 6.86
N GLN A 46 7.54 5.00 7.94
CA GLN A 46 7.50 3.54 7.89
C GLN A 46 6.15 3.02 7.41
N GLN A 47 5.05 3.61 7.91
CA GLN A 47 3.70 3.27 7.47
C GLN A 47 3.50 3.57 5.99
N ASP A 48 3.88 4.76 5.53
CA ASP A 48 3.78 5.16 4.12
C ASP A 48 4.59 4.22 3.22
N THR A 49 5.78 3.81 3.68
CA THR A 49 6.62 2.84 2.98
C THR A 49 5.92 1.48 2.84
N GLN A 50 5.27 0.98 3.89
CA GLN A 50 4.52 -0.28 3.83
C GLN A 50 3.36 -0.22 2.84
N VAL A 51 2.61 0.90 2.83
CA VAL A 51 1.51 1.11 1.88
C VAL A 51 2.01 1.16 0.46
N PHE A 52 3.04 1.96 0.20
CA PHE A 52 3.61 2.11 -1.14
C PHE A 52 4.19 0.80 -1.67
N ASN A 53 4.90 0.04 -0.83
CA ASN A 53 5.44 -1.26 -1.20
C ASN A 53 4.32 -2.27 -1.51
N GLY A 54 3.29 -2.35 -0.66
CA GLY A 54 2.15 -3.26 -0.88
C GLY A 54 1.36 -2.92 -2.15
N LEU A 55 1.16 -1.63 -2.44
CA LEU A 55 0.52 -1.17 -3.67
C LEU A 55 1.39 -1.42 -4.90
N THR A 56 2.71 -1.23 -4.81
CA THR A 56 3.64 -1.53 -5.91
C THR A 56 3.64 -3.01 -6.23
N ILE A 57 3.67 -3.89 -5.22
CA ILE A 57 3.54 -5.33 -5.42
C ILE A 57 2.18 -5.67 -6.03
N ALA A 58 1.09 -5.06 -5.55
CA ALA A 58 -0.23 -5.25 -6.14
C ALA A 58 -0.27 -4.87 -7.63
N GLN A 59 0.32 -3.75 -8.01
CA GLN A 59 0.45 -3.34 -9.42
C GLN A 59 1.21 -4.39 -10.23
N MET A 60 2.39 -4.83 -9.77
CA MET A 60 3.19 -5.83 -10.47
C MET A 60 2.43 -7.15 -10.67
N LEU A 61 1.67 -7.60 -9.68
CA LEU A 61 0.90 -8.84 -9.77
C LEU A 61 -0.28 -8.70 -10.75
N VAL A 62 -1.00 -7.59 -10.68
CA VAL A 62 -2.12 -7.28 -11.58
C VAL A 62 -1.66 -7.18 -13.04
N GLN A 63 -0.43 -6.73 -13.31
CA GLN A 63 0.09 -6.67 -14.69
C GLN A 63 0.14 -8.03 -15.40
N ASN A 64 0.15 -9.13 -14.64
CA ASN A 64 0.09 -10.46 -15.23
C ASN A 64 -1.34 -10.86 -15.66
N ALA A 65 -2.37 -10.08 -15.31
CA ALA A 65 -3.75 -10.37 -15.67
C ALA A 65 -3.92 -10.57 -17.18
N GLY A 66 -4.55 -11.68 -17.57
CA GLY A 66 -4.76 -12.06 -18.97
C GLY A 66 -3.54 -12.62 -19.69
N PHE A 67 -2.38 -12.75 -19.04
CA PHE A 67 -1.20 -13.31 -19.71
C PHE A 67 -1.47 -14.74 -20.21
N GLY A 68 -1.13 -14.97 -21.49
CA GLY A 68 -1.34 -16.24 -22.18
C GLY A 68 -2.77 -16.48 -22.68
N PHE A 69 -3.70 -15.55 -22.49
CA PHE A 69 -5.04 -15.61 -23.09
C PHE A 69 -5.07 -14.85 -24.42
N SER A 70 -5.82 -15.38 -25.39
CA SER A 70 -6.02 -14.72 -26.70
C SER A 70 -7.06 -13.60 -26.65
N SER A 71 -8.07 -13.73 -25.78
CA SER A 71 -9.13 -12.74 -25.55
C SER A 71 -9.97 -13.14 -24.33
N GLY A 72 -10.83 -12.23 -23.85
CA GLY A 72 -11.85 -12.51 -22.85
C GLY A 72 -11.72 -11.75 -21.53
N ASN A 73 -12.71 -11.92 -20.66
CA ASN A 73 -12.80 -11.26 -19.36
C ASN A 73 -11.88 -11.94 -18.34
N ASN A 74 -10.58 -11.61 -18.40
CA ASN A 74 -9.55 -12.18 -17.54
C ASN A 74 -9.26 -11.37 -16.28
N ILE A 75 -9.99 -10.26 -16.10
CA ILE A 75 -9.99 -9.44 -14.90
C ILE A 75 -11.43 -9.03 -14.57
N LEU A 76 -11.73 -8.92 -13.28
CA LEU A 76 -13.01 -8.47 -12.75
C LEU A 76 -12.76 -7.66 -11.48
N VAL A 77 -13.27 -6.43 -11.44
CA VAL A 77 -13.48 -5.73 -10.17
C VAL A 77 -14.84 -6.18 -9.64
N VAL A 78 -14.88 -6.73 -8.43
CA VAL A 78 -16.11 -7.30 -7.89
C VAL A 78 -17.12 -6.17 -7.65
N PRO A 79 -18.26 -6.16 -8.37
CA PRO A 79 -19.23 -5.08 -8.27
C PRO A 79 -20.04 -5.15 -6.98
N ASN A 80 -20.18 -6.34 -6.40
CA ASN A 80 -20.94 -6.62 -5.19
C ASN A 80 -20.01 -7.13 -4.07
N GLN A 81 -20.59 -7.60 -2.96
CA GLN A 81 -19.83 -8.23 -1.89
C GLN A 81 -19.22 -9.56 -2.35
N LEU A 82 -17.94 -9.78 -2.03
CA LEU A 82 -17.28 -11.08 -2.21
C LEU A 82 -17.14 -11.76 -0.84
N SER A 83 -17.57 -13.02 -0.72
CA SER A 83 -17.31 -13.84 0.46
C SER A 83 -16.06 -14.68 0.22
N LEU A 84 -15.14 -14.66 1.18
CA LEU A 84 -13.97 -15.54 1.19
C LEU A 84 -14.27 -16.78 2.02
N ASP A 85 -13.56 -17.88 1.74
CA ASP A 85 -13.74 -19.16 2.47
C ASP A 85 -13.42 -19.05 3.97
N SER A 86 -12.68 -18.01 4.39
CA SER A 86 -12.38 -17.72 5.79
C SER A 86 -13.52 -17.01 6.56
N GLY A 87 -14.69 -16.85 5.94
CA GLY A 87 -15.82 -16.10 6.52
C GLY A 87 -15.62 -14.58 6.50
N ILE A 88 -14.55 -14.09 5.85
CA ILE A 88 -14.30 -12.67 5.64
C ILE A 88 -15.12 -12.20 4.46
N THR A 89 -15.83 -11.08 4.62
CA THR A 89 -16.55 -10.44 3.52
C THR A 89 -15.85 -9.18 3.04
N VAL A 90 -15.67 -9.06 1.72
CA VAL A 90 -15.14 -7.87 1.06
C VAL A 90 -16.29 -7.07 0.45
N GLY A 91 -16.31 -5.76 0.67
CA GLY A 91 -17.34 -4.88 0.12
C GLY A 91 -17.25 -4.69 -1.40
N SER A 92 -18.28 -4.05 -1.97
CA SER A 92 -18.31 -3.64 -3.37
C SER A 92 -17.08 -2.80 -3.76
N GLN A 93 -16.52 -3.05 -4.94
CA GLN A 93 -15.35 -2.35 -5.50
C GLN A 93 -14.09 -2.41 -4.61
N LYS A 94 -14.04 -3.34 -3.64
CA LYS A 94 -12.89 -3.58 -2.77
C LYS A 94 -12.12 -4.84 -3.11
N ALA A 95 -12.45 -5.51 -4.22
CA ALA A 95 -11.68 -6.63 -4.75
C ALA A 95 -11.48 -6.50 -6.26
N ALA A 96 -10.28 -6.82 -6.72
CA ALA A 96 -9.96 -7.05 -8.11
C ALA A 96 -9.43 -8.48 -8.26
N LEU A 97 -10.03 -9.26 -9.14
CA LEU A 97 -9.74 -10.67 -9.38
C LEU A 97 -9.26 -10.82 -10.82
N TRP A 98 -8.29 -11.69 -11.07
CA TRP A 98 -7.82 -11.98 -12.42
C TRP A 98 -7.27 -13.40 -12.55
N ARG A 99 -7.01 -13.78 -13.79
CA ARG A 99 -6.41 -15.06 -14.16
C ARG A 99 -5.33 -14.89 -15.21
N TYR A 100 -4.38 -15.81 -15.22
CA TYR A 100 -3.27 -15.84 -16.15
C TYR A 100 -2.62 -17.22 -16.21
N TYR A 101 -1.93 -17.53 -17.30
CA TYR A 101 -1.13 -18.76 -17.42
C TYR A 101 0.29 -18.55 -16.87
N THR A 102 0.77 -19.43 -16.00
CA THR A 102 2.14 -19.33 -15.48
C THR A 102 3.19 -19.92 -16.43
N THR A 103 2.78 -20.80 -17.34
CA THR A 103 3.64 -21.42 -18.35
C THR A 103 2.91 -21.50 -19.69
N ILE A 104 3.63 -21.40 -20.82
CA ILE A 104 3.00 -21.25 -22.14
C ILE A 104 3.17 -22.48 -23.05
N ASN A 105 3.98 -23.49 -22.70
CA ASN A 105 4.45 -24.47 -23.71
C ASN A 105 4.48 -25.96 -23.32
N THR A 106 4.21 -26.37 -22.07
CA THR A 106 4.35 -27.79 -21.69
C THR A 106 3.20 -28.37 -20.87
N SER A 107 2.38 -27.51 -20.27
CA SER A 107 1.02 -27.77 -19.76
C SER A 107 0.59 -26.45 -19.15
N SER A 108 -0.19 -25.64 -19.86
CA SER A 108 -0.48 -24.26 -19.45
C SER A 108 -1.18 -24.25 -18.09
N THR A 109 -0.41 -24.03 -17.03
CA THR A 109 -0.89 -24.02 -15.66
C THR A 109 -1.62 -22.71 -15.41
N LEU A 110 -2.93 -22.80 -15.33
CA LEU A 110 -3.78 -21.65 -15.09
C LEU A 110 -3.74 -21.26 -13.61
N THR A 111 -3.47 -19.99 -13.33
CA THR A 111 -3.44 -19.43 -11.97
C THR A 111 -4.42 -18.27 -11.87
N CYS A 112 -5.20 -18.26 -10.80
CA CYS A 112 -6.12 -17.17 -10.46
C CYS A 112 -5.58 -16.47 -9.22
N GLN A 113 -5.48 -15.16 -9.30
CA GLN A 113 -5.07 -14.29 -8.20
C GLN A 113 -6.04 -13.13 -8.07
N GLY A 114 -6.11 -12.56 -6.89
CA GLY A 114 -6.90 -11.37 -6.66
C GLY A 114 -6.27 -10.51 -5.59
N ILE A 115 -6.62 -9.24 -5.52
CA ILE A 115 -6.33 -8.38 -4.38
C ILE A 115 -7.64 -7.89 -3.80
N ALA A 116 -7.68 -7.79 -2.49
CA ALA A 116 -8.82 -7.24 -1.79
C ALA A 116 -8.42 -6.32 -0.65
N SER A 117 -9.26 -5.33 -0.38
CA SER A 117 -9.21 -4.49 0.80
C SER A 117 -10.22 -4.98 1.82
N VAL A 118 -9.72 -5.43 2.97
CA VAL A 118 -10.53 -5.91 4.09
C VAL A 118 -10.28 -5.06 5.31
N ILE A 119 -11.31 -4.83 6.11
CA ILE A 119 -11.16 -4.21 7.44
C ILE A 119 -11.15 -5.34 8.46
N ASN A 120 -10.08 -5.45 9.23
CA ASN A 120 -9.93 -6.44 10.28
C ASN A 120 -9.25 -5.78 11.49
N ASN A 121 -9.83 -5.91 12.69
CA ASN A 121 -9.31 -5.33 13.94
C ASN A 121 -8.98 -3.83 13.84
N ASN A 122 -9.88 -3.02 13.29
CA ASN A 122 -9.69 -1.58 13.06
C ASN A 122 -8.44 -1.24 12.23
N GLN A 123 -8.03 -2.13 11.33
CA GLN A 123 -6.99 -1.90 10.35
C GLN A 123 -7.49 -2.30 8.97
N THR A 124 -7.28 -1.43 7.99
CA THR A 124 -7.52 -1.77 6.60
C THR A 124 -6.32 -2.55 6.09
N LYS A 125 -6.52 -3.77 5.61
CA LYS A 125 -5.46 -4.62 5.06
C LYS A 125 -5.68 -4.81 3.58
N LEU A 126 -4.60 -4.65 2.82
CA LEU A 126 -4.54 -5.10 1.44
C LEU A 126 -4.03 -6.54 1.45
N ILE A 127 -4.83 -7.47 0.94
CA ILE A 127 -4.54 -8.90 0.94
C ILE A 127 -4.49 -9.43 -0.49
N LEU A 128 -3.65 -10.44 -0.74
CA LEU A 128 -3.72 -11.23 -1.97
C LEU A 128 -4.60 -12.43 -1.71
N LEU A 129 -5.35 -12.75 -2.74
CA LEU A 129 -6.27 -13.86 -2.82
C LEU A 129 -5.73 -14.88 -3.81
N LYS A 130 -5.97 -16.13 -3.49
CA LYS A 130 -5.68 -17.26 -4.36
C LYS A 130 -6.87 -18.22 -4.35
N THR A 131 -7.05 -18.92 -5.46
CA THR A 131 -7.99 -20.03 -5.56
C THR A 131 -7.31 -21.23 -6.21
N SER A 132 -7.63 -22.43 -5.71
CA SER A 132 -7.18 -23.70 -6.27
C SER A 132 -8.07 -24.18 -7.43
N ALA A 133 -9.30 -23.66 -7.54
CA ALA A 133 -10.29 -24.06 -8.54
C ALA A 133 -10.31 -23.10 -9.74
N CYS A 134 -9.14 -22.59 -10.14
CA CYS A 134 -9.06 -21.65 -11.25
C CYS A 134 -9.46 -22.31 -12.58
N ALA A 135 -10.37 -21.70 -13.31
CA ALA A 135 -10.86 -22.19 -14.60
C ALA A 135 -10.83 -21.10 -15.68
N GLN A 136 -10.66 -21.51 -16.93
CA GLN A 136 -10.53 -20.60 -18.07
C GLN A 136 -11.82 -19.79 -18.34
N THR A 137 -12.98 -20.40 -18.09
CA THR A 137 -14.30 -19.83 -18.46
C THR A 137 -15.18 -19.53 -17.26
N ALA A 138 -14.86 -20.03 -16.06
CA ALA A 138 -15.65 -19.73 -14.86
C ALA A 138 -15.64 -18.23 -14.56
N ALA A 139 -16.76 -17.73 -14.03
CA ALA A 139 -16.85 -16.35 -13.57
C ALA A 139 -15.97 -16.18 -12.33
N LEU A 140 -15.11 -15.14 -12.32
CA LEU A 140 -14.11 -14.97 -11.27
C LEU A 140 -14.72 -14.76 -9.88
N ASP A 141 -15.90 -14.17 -9.80
CA ASP A 141 -16.69 -13.97 -8.58
C ASP A 141 -17.40 -15.23 -8.07
N SER A 142 -17.58 -16.24 -8.92
CA SER A 142 -18.19 -17.53 -8.55
C SER A 142 -17.20 -18.52 -7.90
N LEU A 143 -15.90 -18.20 -7.91
CA LEU A 143 -14.86 -19.05 -7.36
C LEU A 143 -14.73 -18.87 -5.84
N SER A 144 -14.33 -19.94 -5.15
CA SER A 144 -13.93 -19.91 -3.75
C SER A 144 -12.55 -19.28 -3.61
N TRP A 145 -12.48 -18.12 -2.94
CA TRP A 145 -11.25 -17.37 -2.74
C TRP A 145 -10.76 -17.50 -1.30
N THR A 146 -9.45 -17.74 -1.16
CA THR A 146 -8.75 -17.82 0.12
C THR A 146 -7.71 -16.71 0.21
N VAL A 147 -7.38 -16.30 1.43
CA VAL A 147 -6.30 -15.34 1.68
C VAL A 147 -4.97 -16.07 1.54
N ASP A 148 -4.09 -15.56 0.67
CA ASP A 148 -2.74 -16.10 0.47
C ASP A 148 -1.75 -15.40 1.40
N TRP A 149 -1.61 -14.07 1.27
CA TRP A 149 -0.77 -13.23 2.13
C TRP A 149 -1.35 -11.83 2.35
N VAL A 150 -0.77 -11.08 3.29
CA VAL A 150 -1.07 -9.66 3.51
C VAL A 150 0.00 -8.80 2.83
N LEU A 151 -0.42 -7.95 1.89
CA LEU A 151 0.47 -7.05 1.13
C LEU A 151 0.81 -5.78 1.90
N ALA A 152 -0.17 -5.19 2.58
CA ALA A 152 0.02 -3.99 3.40
C ALA A 152 -1.03 -3.92 4.52
N THR A 153 -0.64 -3.28 5.62
CA THR A 153 -1.54 -2.93 6.73
C THR A 153 -1.61 -1.42 6.83
N LEU A 154 -2.83 -0.88 6.77
CA LEU A 154 -3.14 0.54 6.77
C LEU A 154 -3.99 0.90 8.00
N PRO A 155 -4.03 2.18 8.40
CA PRO A 155 -4.97 2.65 9.41
C PRO A 155 -6.42 2.31 9.05
N ALA A 156 -7.31 2.17 10.03
CA ALA A 156 -8.74 1.93 9.81
C ALA A 156 -9.41 2.97 8.90
N THR A 157 -8.92 4.22 8.93
CA THR A 157 -9.42 5.32 8.12
C THR A 157 -9.02 5.21 6.66
N ALA A 158 -8.03 4.37 6.34
CA ALA A 158 -7.56 4.22 4.98
C ALA A 158 -8.59 3.45 4.14
N THR A 159 -8.86 3.96 2.96
CA THR A 159 -9.79 3.37 2.00
C THR A 159 -9.03 2.95 0.76
N ILE A 160 -9.22 1.70 0.35
CA ILE A 160 -8.70 1.19 -0.92
C ILE A 160 -9.89 0.74 -1.76
N THR A 161 -10.00 1.29 -2.95
CA THR A 161 -11.02 0.93 -3.94
C THR A 161 -10.35 0.61 -5.27
N PHE A 162 -11.06 -0.21 -6.05
CA PHE A 162 -10.63 -0.67 -7.36
C PHE A 162 -11.66 -0.23 -8.38
N ASN A 163 -11.21 0.29 -9.50
CA ASN A 163 -12.06 0.62 -10.64
C ASN A 163 -11.41 0.09 -11.92
N LEU A 164 -12.22 -0.50 -12.79
CA LEU A 164 -11.77 -1.04 -14.07
C LEU A 164 -12.47 -0.27 -15.19
N THR A 165 -11.70 0.46 -15.99
CA THR A 165 -12.19 1.16 -17.17
C THR A 165 -11.43 0.71 -18.40
N THR A 166 -12.01 0.86 -19.59
CA THR A 166 -11.27 0.66 -20.84
C THR A 166 -10.87 2.03 -21.35
N GLU A 167 -9.57 2.28 -21.45
CA GLU A 167 -9.01 3.56 -21.87
C GLU A 167 -7.82 3.35 -22.79
N THR A 168 -7.53 4.35 -23.62
CA THR A 168 -6.31 4.33 -24.42
C THR A 168 -5.12 4.60 -23.50
N CYS A 169 -4.24 3.63 -23.34
CA CYS A 169 -3.04 3.81 -22.54
C CYS A 169 -1.86 2.96 -23.01
N THR A 170 -0.67 3.32 -22.54
CA THR A 170 0.57 2.62 -22.84
C THR A 170 0.98 1.74 -21.66
N PRO A 171 1.31 0.46 -21.90
CA PRO A 171 1.84 -0.41 -20.86
C PRO A 171 3.13 0.18 -20.30
N TYR A 172 3.24 0.31 -18.98
CA TYR A 172 4.41 0.91 -18.31
C TYR A 172 4.79 2.32 -18.80
N GLY A 173 3.87 3.05 -19.44
CA GLY A 173 4.14 4.39 -19.97
C GLY A 173 5.01 4.41 -21.23
N ILE A 174 5.31 3.25 -21.84
CA ILE A 174 6.19 3.14 -23.01
C ILE A 174 5.44 2.53 -24.21
N GLY A 175 5.77 2.99 -25.41
CA GLY A 175 5.24 2.45 -26.67
C GLY A 175 4.00 3.17 -27.22
N THR A 176 3.27 2.49 -28.09
CA THR A 176 2.08 3.02 -28.79
C THR A 176 0.84 2.92 -27.91
N ALA A 177 0.12 4.02 -27.77
CA ALA A 177 -1.12 4.06 -27.01
C ALA A 177 -2.21 3.25 -27.74
N ALA A 178 -2.76 2.25 -27.05
CA ALA A 178 -3.82 1.40 -27.57
C ALA A 178 -4.92 1.24 -26.51
N SER A 179 -6.11 0.81 -26.94
CA SER A 179 -7.23 0.58 -26.04
C SER A 179 -6.98 -0.68 -25.23
N HIS A 180 -6.74 -0.51 -23.93
CA HIS A 180 -6.52 -1.60 -22.98
C HIS A 180 -7.41 -1.42 -21.74
N PRO A 181 -7.77 -2.51 -21.05
CA PRO A 181 -8.33 -2.41 -19.71
C PRO A 181 -7.32 -1.75 -18.77
N LYS A 182 -7.79 -0.75 -18.03
CA LYS A 182 -7.02 0.04 -17.07
C LYS A 182 -7.63 -0.17 -15.68
N LEU A 183 -6.86 -0.80 -14.79
CA LEU A 183 -7.22 -0.91 -13.39
C LEU A 183 -6.68 0.31 -12.65
N ILE A 184 -7.55 1.05 -11.96
CA ILE A 184 -7.16 2.14 -11.07
C ILE A 184 -7.33 1.64 -9.65
N ILE A 185 -6.22 1.57 -8.92
CA ILE A 185 -6.23 1.36 -7.47
C ILE A 185 -6.21 2.74 -6.83
N THR A 186 -7.28 3.09 -6.12
CA THR A 186 -7.34 4.33 -5.35
C THR A 186 -7.09 4.01 -3.89
N ALA A 187 -6.02 4.58 -3.32
CA ALA A 187 -5.71 4.49 -1.90
C ALA A 187 -5.85 5.89 -1.29
N ASN A 188 -6.88 6.11 -0.48
CA ASN A 188 -7.28 7.41 0.04
C ASN A 188 -7.53 8.42 -1.09
N THR A 189 -6.57 9.30 -1.36
CA THR A 189 -6.62 10.32 -2.41
C THR A 189 -5.67 10.03 -3.57
N SER A 190 -4.81 9.02 -3.45
CA SER A 190 -3.80 8.70 -4.45
C SER A 190 -4.30 7.63 -5.40
N ASN A 191 -4.17 7.90 -6.70
CA ASN A 191 -4.58 6.99 -7.76
C ASN A 191 -3.36 6.32 -8.39
N PHE A 192 -3.44 5.00 -8.52
CA PHE A 192 -2.41 4.18 -9.12
C PHE A 192 -2.99 3.48 -10.36
N PRO A 193 -2.83 4.08 -11.55
CA PRO A 193 -3.32 3.50 -12.79
C PRO A 193 -2.40 2.39 -13.28
N ILE A 194 -3.01 1.30 -13.75
CA ILE A 194 -2.33 0.11 -14.26
C ILE A 194 -2.94 -0.25 -15.61
N CYS A 195 -2.12 -0.30 -16.65
CA CYS A 195 -2.56 -0.61 -18.00
C CYS A 195 -2.27 -2.07 -18.36
N LEU A 196 -3.34 -2.84 -18.59
CA LEU A 196 -3.30 -4.28 -18.77
C LEU A 196 -3.12 -4.62 -20.24
N SER A 197 -1.87 -4.61 -20.69
CA SER A 197 -1.50 -4.90 -22.08
C SER A 197 -1.84 -6.31 -22.55
N ASN A 198 -1.84 -7.25 -21.60
CA ASN A 198 -2.05 -8.67 -21.86
C ASN A 198 -3.53 -8.99 -22.12
N ILE A 199 -4.43 -8.04 -21.87
CA ILE A 199 -5.85 -8.17 -22.18
C ILE A 199 -6.11 -7.31 -23.41
N THR A 200 -6.27 -7.97 -24.54
CA THR A 200 -6.76 -7.36 -25.78
C THR A 200 -8.28 -7.44 -25.79
N SER A 201 -8.95 -6.33 -26.13
CA SER A 201 -10.41 -6.33 -26.38
C SER A 201 -10.76 -7.13 -27.61
#